data_AF-A0A2R8F4P9-F1
#
_entry.id   AF-A0A2R8F4P9-F1
#
_cell.length_a   1.000
_cell.length_b   1.000
_cell.length_c   1.000
_cell.angle_alpha   90.00
_cell.angle_beta   90.00
_cell.angle_gamma   90.00
#
_symmetry.space_group_name_H-M   'P 1'
#
loop_
_entity.id
_entity.type
_entity.pdbx_description
1 polymer ?
#
loop_
_entity_poly.entity_id
_entity_poly.type
_entity_poly.pdbx_seq_one_letter_code
_entity_poly.pdbx_strand_id
1 'polypeptide(L)'
;MIAEICNNQIIAPVIFEGNCNKAIFTTYVETILIKELRTGQIVIIDNINFHKNTIIKVLIESVGCSILFLPTYSPDLNPIEHYWFKIKNEIKEKLLLNSKILALL
;
A
#
# COMPACT_ATOMS: atom_id res chain seq x y z
N MET A 1 -3.34 -0.84 -7.33
CA MET A 1 -1.90 -0.70 -7.04
C MET A 1 -1.70 -0.86 -5.53
N ILE A 2 -0.66 -1.56 -5.12
CA ILE A 2 -0.18 -1.59 -3.72
C ILE A 2 1.32 -1.23 -3.77
N ALA A 3 1.80 -0.49 -2.79
CA ALA A 3 3.22 -0.22 -2.60
C ALA A 3 3.48 0.11 -1.13
N GLU A 4 4.76 0.18 -0.77
CA GLU A 4 5.20 0.69 0.52
C GLU A 4 6.09 1.92 0.34
N ILE A 5 6.30 2.65 1.45
CA ILE A 5 7.27 3.73 1.51
C ILE A 5 8.24 3.50 2.67
N CYS A 6 9.54 3.58 2.39
CA CYS A 6 10.59 3.51 3.38
C CYS A 6 11.66 4.56 3.05
N ASN A 7 12.06 5.38 4.03
CA ASN A 7 13.05 6.45 3.84
C ASN A 7 12.76 7.33 2.60
N ASN A 8 11.51 7.76 2.44
CA ASN A 8 11.03 8.58 1.33
C ASN A 8 11.11 7.93 -0.07
N GLN A 9 11.35 6.63 -0.14
CA GLN A 9 11.40 5.85 -1.39
C GLN A 9 10.24 4.86 -1.45
N ILE A 10 9.60 4.77 -2.63
CA ILE A 10 8.59 3.75 -2.90
C ILE A 10 9.30 2.40 -3.09
N ILE A 11 8.83 1.38 -2.36
CA ILE A 11 9.33 0.01 -2.46
C ILE A 11 8.17 -0.95 -2.75
N ALA A 12 8.50 -2.14 -3.28
CA ALA A 12 7.53 -3.18 -3.62
C ALA A 12 6.30 -2.71 -4.43
N PRO A 13 6.38 -1.79 -5.42
CA PRO A 13 5.19 -1.36 -6.15
C PRO A 13 4.64 -2.51 -7.01
N VAL A 14 3.34 -2.75 -6.93
CA VAL A 14 2.63 -3.70 -7.80
C VAL A 14 1.36 -3.08 -8.38
N ILE A 15 1.16 -3.29 -9.68
CA ILE A 15 -0.09 -2.97 -10.39
C ILE A 15 -0.79 -4.29 -10.69
N PHE A 16 -2.10 -4.33 -10.44
CA PHE A 16 -2.95 -5.47 -10.71
C PHE A 16 -4.34 -4.98 -11.12
N GLU A 17 -5.09 -5.84 -11.80
CA GLU A 17 -6.45 -5.56 -12.24
C GLU A 17 -7.46 -5.90 -11.13
N GLY A 18 -8.52 -5.09 -11.04
CA GLY A 18 -9.59 -5.28 -10.06
C GLY A 18 -9.31 -4.68 -8.67
N ASN A 19 -10.19 -5.00 -7.73
CA ASN A 19 -10.15 -4.46 -6.37
C ASN A 19 -9.17 -5.23 -5.48
N CYS A 20 -8.43 -4.51 -4.65
CA CYS A 20 -7.62 -5.14 -3.60
C CYS A 20 -8.53 -5.92 -2.64
N ASN A 21 -8.24 -7.19 -2.42
CA ASN A 21 -8.96 -8.04 -1.48
C ASN A 21 -7.97 -8.86 -0.65
N LYS A 22 -8.49 -9.67 0.29
CA LYS A 22 -7.67 -10.49 1.19
C LYS A 22 -6.67 -11.39 0.43
N ALA A 23 -7.09 -12.03 -0.66
CA ALA A 23 -6.25 -12.95 -1.42
C ALA A 23 -5.10 -12.19 -2.10
N ILE A 24 -5.43 -11.14 -2.85
CA ILE A 24 -4.42 -10.30 -3.54
C ILE A 24 -3.42 -9.73 -2.54
N PHE A 25 -3.89 -9.19 -1.42
CA PHE A 25 -3.02 -8.61 -0.40
C PHE A 25 -2.13 -9.66 0.27
N THR A 26 -2.65 -10.87 0.55
CA THR A 26 -1.86 -11.96 1.13
C THR A 26 -0.76 -12.41 0.17
N THR A 27 -1.09 -12.62 -1.11
CA THR A 27 -0.12 -12.96 -2.15
C THR A 27 0.92 -11.86 -2.34
N TYR A 28 0.52 -10.59 -2.32
CA TYR A 28 1.44 -9.47 -2.37
C TYR A 28 2.47 -9.52 -1.22
N VAL A 29 2.00 -9.74 0.01
CA VAL A 29 2.89 -9.84 1.18
C VAL A 29 3.88 -10.99 0.99
N GLU A 30 3.38 -12.18 0.68
CA GLU A 30 4.16 -13.41 0.54
C GLU A 30 5.17 -13.38 -0.61
N THR A 31 4.81 -12.78 -1.74
CA THR A 31 5.60 -12.92 -2.98
C THR A 31 6.46 -11.70 -3.30
N ILE A 32 6.11 -10.52 -2.77
CA ILE A 32 6.77 -9.26 -3.08
C ILE A 32 7.32 -8.63 -1.81
N LEU A 33 6.44 -8.30 -0.85
CA LEU A 33 6.84 -7.47 0.30
C LEU A 33 7.96 -8.10 1.14
N ILE A 34 7.84 -9.38 1.52
CA ILE A 34 8.81 -10.01 2.42
C ILE A 34 10.24 -10.00 1.88
N LYS A 35 10.44 -9.85 0.55
CA LYS A 35 11.77 -9.80 -0.08
C LYS A 35 12.45 -8.43 0.10
N GLU A 36 11.67 -7.39 0.34
CA GLU A 36 12.17 -6.02 0.52
C GLU A 36 12.41 -5.67 2.00
N LEU A 37 11.78 -6.41 2.92
CA LEU A 37 11.88 -6.17 4.36
C LEU A 37 13.27 -6.53 4.91
N ARG A 38 13.69 -5.77 5.92
CA ARG A 38 14.95 -5.95 6.65
C ARG A 38 14.65 -6.17 8.13
N THR A 39 15.35 -7.13 8.73
CA THR A 39 15.23 -7.45 10.15
C THR A 39 15.31 -6.20 11.03
N GLY A 40 14.39 -6.10 11.99
CA GLY A 40 14.25 -4.95 12.89
C GLY A 40 13.33 -3.83 12.39
N GLN A 41 12.82 -3.90 11.15
CA GLN A 41 11.82 -2.94 10.67
C GLN A 41 10.44 -3.18 11.29
N ILE A 42 9.65 -2.10 11.32
CA ILE A 42 8.24 -2.11 11.72
C ILE A 42 7.41 -1.82 10.47
N VAL A 43 6.55 -2.76 10.10
CA VAL A 43 5.59 -2.60 9.01
C VAL A 43 4.32 -1.96 9.55
N ILE A 44 4.02 -0.76 9.09
CA ILE A 44 2.79 -0.03 9.44
C ILE A 44 1.70 -0.40 8.43
N ILE A 45 0.56 -0.91 8.90
CA ILE A 45 -0.53 -1.36 8.04
C ILE A 45 -1.83 -0.66 8.44
N ASP A 46 -2.62 -0.26 7.45
CA ASP A 46 -3.97 0.26 7.66
C ASP A 46 -4.86 -0.74 8.39
N ASN A 47 -5.77 -0.21 9.19
CA ASN A 47 -6.62 -1.00 10.07
C ASN A 47 -7.97 -1.29 9.42
N ILE A 48 -7.91 -2.04 8.32
CA ILE A 48 -9.09 -2.58 7.61
C ILE A 48 -9.13 -4.10 7.69
N ASN A 49 -10.34 -4.66 7.65
CA ASN A 49 -10.59 -6.06 8.05
C ASN A 49 -9.74 -7.10 7.31
N PHE A 50 -9.49 -6.92 6.01
CA PHE A 50 -8.73 -7.90 5.24
C PHE A 50 -7.21 -7.80 5.41
N HIS A 51 -6.69 -6.73 6.03
CA HIS A 51 -5.29 -6.63 6.44
C HIS A 51 -5.03 -7.40 7.75
N LYS A 52 -6.06 -7.63 8.57
CA LYS A 52 -5.98 -8.41 9.81
C LYS A 52 -6.04 -9.91 9.55
N ASN A 53 -5.07 -10.42 8.79
CA ASN A 53 -4.91 -11.85 8.55
C ASN A 53 -3.75 -12.37 9.40
N THR A 54 -3.97 -13.40 10.22
CA THR A 54 -2.91 -14.04 11.02
C THR A 54 -1.72 -14.46 10.15
N ILE A 55 -1.96 -14.88 8.91
CA ILE A 55 -0.90 -15.26 7.96
C ILE A 55 0.04 -14.08 7.66
N ILE A 56 -0.49 -12.86 7.51
CA ILE A 56 0.32 -11.67 7.21
C ILE A 56 1.27 -11.38 8.37
N LYS A 57 0.77 -11.52 9.60
CA LYS A 57 1.60 -11.40 10.81
C LYS A 57 2.73 -12.42 10.82
N VAL A 58 2.42 -13.69 10.59
CA VAL A 58 3.43 -14.76 10.55
C VAL A 58 4.48 -14.50 9.47
N LEU A 59 4.07 -14.08 8.26
CA LEU A 59 5.00 -13.81 7.16
C LEU A 59 5.96 -12.67 7.50
N ILE A 60 5.47 -11.55 8.04
CA ILE A 60 6.31 -10.40 8.39
C ILE A 60 7.22 -10.72 9.58
N GLU A 61 6.71 -11.41 10.60
CA GLU A 61 7.52 -11.82 11.75
C GLU A 61 8.58 -12.86 11.37
N SER A 62 8.34 -13.69 10.34
CA SER A 62 9.30 -14.70 9.88
C SER A 62 10.61 -14.10 9.33
N VAL A 63 10.60 -12.85 8.89
CA VAL A 63 11.79 -12.11 8.43
C VAL A 63 12.37 -11.18 9.51
N GLY A 64 11.92 -11.34 10.76
CA GLY A 64 12.40 -10.57 11.91
C GLY A 64 11.90 -9.13 11.94
N CYS A 65 10.75 -8.84 11.32
CA CYS A 65 10.06 -7.56 11.40
C CYS A 65 8.89 -7.64 12.38
N SER A 66 8.31 -6.49 12.74
CA SER A 66 7.07 -6.42 13.54
C SER A 66 5.98 -5.65 12.80
N ILE A 67 4.73 -5.82 13.22
CA ILE A 67 3.58 -5.12 12.61
C ILE A 67 2.99 -4.13 13.60
N LEU A 68 2.68 -2.93 13.10
CA LEU A 68 1.88 -1.93 13.78
C LEU A 68 0.63 -1.62 12.93
N PHE A 69 -0.56 -1.79 13.50
CA PHE A 69 -1.80 -1.35 12.87
C PHE A 69 -2.10 0.09 13.24
N LEU A 70 -2.47 0.90 12.25
CA LEU A 70 -2.94 2.27 12.51
C LEU A 70 -4.29 2.29 13.26
N PRO A 71 -4.69 3.40 13.90
CA PRO A 71 -6.07 3.56 14.35
C PRO A 71 -7.04 3.55 13.15
N THR A 72 -8.27 3.09 13.38
CA THR A 72 -9.29 3.05 12.32
C THR A 72 -9.56 4.46 11.78
N TYR A 73 -9.76 4.59 10.47
CA TYR A 73 -10.03 5.87 9.79
C TYR A 73 -8.95 6.94 10.01
N SER A 74 -7.68 6.53 10.15
CA SER A 74 -6.54 7.44 10.30
C SER A 74 -5.60 7.45 9.09
N PRO A 75 -6.10 7.74 7.86
CA PRO A 75 -5.26 7.78 6.66
C PRO A 75 -4.15 8.83 6.78
N ASP A 76 -4.38 9.90 7.54
CA ASP A 76 -3.40 10.96 7.78
C ASP A 76 -2.14 10.47 8.53
N LEU A 77 -2.23 9.31 9.20
CA LEU A 77 -1.10 8.67 9.88
C LEU A 77 -0.32 7.73 8.96
N ASN A 78 -0.79 7.48 7.72
CA ASN A 78 -0.11 6.65 6.75
C ASN A 78 0.76 7.52 5.82
N PRO A 79 2.10 7.54 5.97
CA PRO A 79 2.97 8.47 5.24
C PRO A 79 2.90 8.35 3.72
N ILE A 80 2.49 7.19 3.20
CA ILE A 80 2.38 6.96 1.75
C ILE A 80 1.23 7.76 1.11
N GLU A 81 0.23 8.18 1.89
CA GLU A 81 -0.93 8.92 1.36
C GLU A 81 -0.54 10.27 0.76
N HIS A 82 0.48 10.94 1.31
CA HIS A 82 1.02 12.16 0.71
C HIS A 82 1.62 11.93 -0.68
N TYR A 83 2.23 10.77 -0.91
CA TYR A 83 2.77 10.39 -2.22
C TYR A 83 1.65 10.05 -3.19
N TRP A 84 0.64 9.30 -2.74
CA TRP A 84 -0.53 9.01 -3.55
C TRP A 84 -1.30 10.26 -3.95
N PHE A 85 -1.45 11.23 -3.05
CA PHE A 85 -2.07 12.51 -3.34
C PHE A 85 -1.37 13.22 -4.50
N LYS A 86 -0.03 13.32 -4.46
CA LYS A 86 0.75 13.96 -5.52
C LYS A 86 0.60 13.23 -6.86
N ILE A 87 0.75 11.90 -6.87
CA ILE A 87 0.62 11.08 -8.09
C ILE A 87 -0.79 11.25 -8.70
N LYS A 88 -1.84 11.17 -7.89
CA LYS A 88 -3.23 11.34 -8.35
C LYS A 88 -3.45 12.74 -8.92
N ASN A 89 -2.88 13.78 -8.31
CA ASN A 89 -3.03 15.14 -8.81
C ASN A 89 -2.34 15.33 -10.17
N GLU A 90 -1.11 14.84 -10.33
CA GLU A 90 -0.39 14.91 -11.60
C GLU A 90 -1.12 14.14 -12.73
N ILE A 91 -1.69 12.97 -12.42
CA ILE A 91 -2.51 12.21 -13.36
C ILE A 91 -3.76 13.01 -13.73
N LYS A 92 -4.46 13.58 -12.75
CA LYS A 92 -5.66 14.39 -12.96
C LYS A 92 -5.38 15.59 -13.87
N GLU A 93 -4.31 16.33 -13.62
CA GLU A 93 -3.92 17.47 -14.46
C GLU A 93 -3.70 17.07 -15.91
N LYS A 94 -2.97 15.97 -16.15
CA LYS A 94 -2.74 15.44 -17.50
C LYS A 94 -4.04 14.96 -18.18
N LEU A 95 -4.95 14.35 -17.42
CA LEU A 95 -6.24 13.90 -17.96
C LEU A 95 -7.13 15.10 -18.32
N LEU A 96 -7.16 16.16 -17.50
CA LEU A 96 -7.96 17.35 -17.75
C LEU A 96 -7.44 18.20 -18.93
N LEU A 97 -6.14 18.15 -19.22
CA LEU A 97 -5.56 18.78 -20.41
C LEU A 97 -5.92 18.05 -21.71
N ASN A 98 -6.44 16.82 -21.62
CA ASN A 98 -6.86 16.06 -22.79
C ASN A 98 -8.33 16.35 -23.11
N SER A 99 -8.56 17.15 -24.16
CA SER A 99 -9.89 17.56 -24.62
C SER A 99 -10.81 16.41 -25.05
N LYS A 100 -10.30 15.19 -25.15
CA LYS A 100 -11.07 13.97 -25.47
C LYS A 100 -11.59 13.25 -24.22
N ILE A 101 -11.22 13.68 -23.02
CA ILE A 101 -11.60 13.02 -21.76
C ILE A 101 -12.74 13.80 -21.11
N LEU A 102 -13.90 13.14 -21.00
CA LEU A 102 -15.05 13.63 -20.25
C LEU A 102 -15.17 12.80 -18.98
N ALA A 103 -15.16 13.45 -17.82
CA ALA A 103 -15.45 12.81 -16.54
C ALA A 103 -16.90 13.12 -16.15
N LEU A 104 -17.70 12.08 -15.92
CA LEU A 104 -19.03 12.18 -15.32
C LEU A 104 -19.00 11.43 -13.97
N LEU A 105 -19.86 11.85 -13.05
CA LEU A 105 -19.99 11.35 -11.67
C LEU A 105 -19.94 9.82 -11.55
#